data_AF-A1CFS7-F1
#
_entry.id   AF-A1CFS7-F1
#
_cell.length_a   1.000
_cell.length_b   1.000
_cell.length_c   1.000
_cell.angle_alpha   90.00
_cell.angle_beta   90.00
_cell.angle_gamma   90.00
#
_symmetry.space_group_name_H-M   'P 1'
#
loop_
_entity.id
_entity.type
_entity.pdbx_description
1 polymer ?
#
loop_
_entity_poly.entity_id
_entity_poly.type
_entity_poly.pdbx_seq_one_letter_code
_entity_poly.pdbx_strand_id
1 'polypeptide(L)' 'MALSKEAVILIVLVGCIVSVLIGYSVHFISTGGFRDDETEKEMTHEQKEYMRGLRLKHLEFLAAQVGRRYPMEA' A
#
# COMPACT_ATOMS: atom_id res chain seq x y z
N MET A 1 43.44 -19.89 25.30
CA MET A 1 42.23 -20.58 25.82
C MET A 1 41.28 -20.74 24.66
N ALA A 2 41.04 -21.97 24.20
CA ALA A 2 40.08 -22.22 23.13
C ALA A 2 38.66 -22.14 23.69
N LEU A 3 37.75 -21.50 22.96
CA LEU A 3 36.32 -21.48 23.30
C LEU A 3 35.76 -22.90 23.27
N SER A 4 34.87 -23.22 24.21
CA SER A 4 34.14 -24.49 24.18
C SER A 4 33.26 -24.57 22.94
N LYS A 5 33.04 -25.78 22.41
CA LYS A 5 32.20 -26.00 21.23
C LYS A 5 30.80 -25.41 21.40
N GLU A 6 30.26 -25.50 22.61
CA GLU A 6 28.96 -24.93 22.99
C GLU A 6 28.95 -23.40 22.85
N ALA A 7 30.01 -22.72 23.31
CA ALA A 7 30.13 -21.27 23.18
C ALA A 7 30.21 -20.83 21.71
N VAL A 8 30.92 -21.59 20.86
CA VAL A 8 30.98 -21.33 19.42
C VAL A 8 29.59 -21.43 18.77
N ILE A 9 28.81 -22.46 19.12
CA ILE A 9 27.44 -22.65 18.60
C ILE A 9 26.55 -21.48 19.02
N LEU A 10 26.61 -21.04 20.28
CA LEU A 10 25.83 -19.90 20.77
C LEU A 10 26.18 -18.60 20.04
N ILE A 11 27.46 -18.33 19.81
CA ILE A 11 27.91 -17.13 19.10
C ILE A 11 27.36 -17.11 17.67
N VAL A 12 27.39 -18.25 16.97
CA VAL A 12 26.83 -18.35 15.62
C VAL A 12 25.33 -18.09 15.63
N LEU A 13 24.61 -18.67 16.58
CA LEU A 13 23.16 -18.52 16.70
C LEU A 13 22.76 -17.06 16.98
N VAL A 14 23.46 -16.42 17.92
CA VAL A 14 23.30 -14.98 18.22
C VAL A 14 23.65 -14.13 17.01
N GLY A 15 24.75 -14.43 16.31
CA GLY A 15 25.16 -13.73 15.10
C GLY A 15 24.10 -13.78 13.99
N CYS A 16 23.48 -14.94 13.78
CA CYS A 16 22.37 -15.08 12.84
C CYS A 16 21.18 -14.21 13.24
N ILE A 17 20.75 -14.26 14.51
CA ILE A 17 19.63 -13.44 15.00
C ILE A 17 19.90 -11.95 14.80
N VAL A 18 21.09 -11.50 15.20
CA VAL A 18 21.50 -10.08 15.08
C VAL A 18 21.53 -9.65 13.62
N SER A 19 22.05 -10.48 12.71
CA SER A 19 22.10 -10.16 11.28
C SER A 19 20.70 -9.96 10.67
N VAL A 20 19.72 -10.79 11.04
CA VAL A 20 18.32 -10.65 10.62
C VAL A 20 17.70 -9.36 11.16
N LEU A 21 17.94 -9.05 12.44
CA LEU A 21 17.42 -7.83 13.07
C LEU A 21 18.01 -6.57 12.42
N ILE A 22 19.33 -6.55 12.17
CA ILE A 22 19.99 -5.44 11.47
C ILE A 22 19.41 -5.30 10.06
N GLY A 23 19.27 -6.40 9.32
CA GLY A 23 18.66 -6.39 7.99
C GLY A 23 17.25 -5.80 7.99
N TYR A 24 16.43 -6.17 8.97
CA TYR A 24 15.08 -5.64 9.16
C TYR A 24 15.09 -4.14 9.49
N SER A 25 15.99 -3.69 10.37
CA SER A 25 16.14 -2.27 10.70
C SER A 25 16.61 -1.43 9.51
N VAL A 26 17.58 -1.93 8.74
CA VAL A 26 18.06 -1.27 7.51
C VAL A 26 16.95 -1.20 6.47
N HIS A 27 16.21 -2.29 6.27
CA HIS A 27 15.06 -2.30 5.38
C HIS A 27 14.03 -1.25 5.80
N PHE A 28 13.63 -1.22 7.08
CA PHE A 28 12.68 -0.26 7.62
C PHE A 28 13.11 1.20 7.40
N ILE A 29 14.38 1.52 7.65
CA ILE A 29 14.90 2.88 7.42
C ILE A 29 14.95 3.20 5.93
N SER A 30 15.40 2.25 5.11
CA SER A 30 15.52 2.42 3.65
C SER A 30 14.18 2.60 2.95
N THR A 31 13.11 1.96 3.45
CA THR A 31 11.77 2.07 2.87
C THR A 31 10.94 3.19 3.49
N GLY A 32 11.45 3.88 4.52
CA GLY A 32 10.71 4.93 5.22
C GLY A 32 9.56 4.41 6.07
N GLY A 33 9.72 3.22 6.66
CA GLY A 33 8.66 2.46 7.30
C GLY A 33 8.16 1.31 6.42
N PHE A 34 7.49 0.32 7.02
CA PHE A 34 6.68 -0.66 6.27
C PHE A 34 5.55 0.10 5.60
N ARG A 35 5.79 0.61 4.40
CA ARG A 35 4.81 1.34 3.57
C ARG A 35 3.74 0.40 2.99
N ASP A 36 3.24 -0.50 3.82
CA ASP A 36 2.00 -1.24 3.59
C ASP A 36 0.79 -0.50 4.16
N ASP A 37 1.00 0.58 4.91
CA ASP A 37 -0.04 1.58 5.05
C ASP A 37 -0.15 2.28 3.70
N GLU A 38 -1.14 1.82 2.93
CA GLU A 38 -2.03 2.65 2.13
C GLU A 38 -2.26 3.98 2.87
N THR A 39 -1.28 4.88 2.77
CA THR A 39 -1.51 6.27 3.06
C THR A 39 -2.47 6.63 1.95
N GLU A 40 -3.78 6.60 2.24
CA GLU A 40 -4.83 7.13 1.38
C GLU A 40 -4.24 8.43 0.84
N LYS A 41 -3.81 8.40 -0.41
CA LYS A 41 -3.14 9.56 -1.00
C LYS A 41 -4.23 10.61 -1.03
N GLU A 42 -4.20 11.53 -0.07
CA GLU A 42 -5.24 12.54 0.06
C GLU A 42 -5.34 13.25 -1.29
N MET A 43 -6.45 13.01 -1.97
CA MET A 43 -6.67 13.60 -3.28
C MET A 43 -6.69 15.12 -3.10
N THR A 44 -5.95 15.84 -3.94
CA THR A 44 -5.99 17.30 -3.93
C THR A 44 -7.41 17.79 -4.23
N HIS A 45 -7.74 19.02 -3.82
CA HIS A 45 -9.07 19.59 -4.05
C HIS A 45 -9.48 19.52 -5.52
N GLU A 46 -8.56 19.87 -6.43
CA GLU A 46 -8.77 19.80 -7.88
C GLU A 46 -9.06 18.37 -8.36
N GLN A 47 -8.35 17.37 -7.82
CA GLN A 47 -8.60 15.97 -8.17
C GLN A 47 -9.97 15.50 -7.69
N LYS A 48 -10.39 15.92 -6.48
CA LYS A 48 -11.74 15.61 -5.96
C LYS A 48 -12.83 16.24 -6.83
N GLU A 49 -12.64 17.49 -7.22
CA GLU A 49 -13.59 18.21 -8.07
C GLU A 49 -13.68 17.62 -9.48
N TYR A 50 -12.53 17.26 -10.07
CA TYR A 50 -12.46 16.54 -11.34
C TYR A 50 -13.21 15.21 -11.28
N MET A 51 -12.97 14.40 -10.25
CA MET A 51 -13.64 13.09 -10.10
C MET A 51 -15.15 13.23 -9.92
N ARG A 52 -15.60 14.27 -9.18
CA ARG A 52 -17.02 14.58 -9.03
C ARG A 52 -17.65 14.96 -10.37
N GLY A 53 -16.99 15.81 -11.15
CA GLY A 53 -17.45 16.19 -12.48
C GLY A 53 -17.53 15.00 -13.44
N LEU A 54 -16.51 14.12 -13.42
CA LEU A 54 -16.49 12.91 -14.22
C LEU A 54 -17.64 11.97 -13.86
N ARG A 55 -17.92 11.78 -12.57
CA ARG A 55 -19.01 10.93 -12.09
C ARG A 55 -20.38 11.43 -12.55
N LEU A 56 -20.61 12.74 -12.52
CA LEU A 56 -21.85 13.35 -12.99
C LEU A 56 -22.05 13.17 -14.50
N LYS A 57 -21.01 13.44 -15.30
CA LYS A 57 -21.05 13.22 -16.77
C LYS A 57 -21.34 11.77 -17.12
N HIS A 58 -20.74 10.83 -16.39
CA HIS A 58 -20.97 9.41 -16.61
C HIS A 58 -22.42 9.02 -16.30
N LEU A 59 -22.99 9.55 -15.22
CA LEU A 59 -24.37 9.31 -14.84
C LEU A 59 -25.36 9.89 -15.87
N GLU A 60 -25.10 11.09 -16.38
CA GLU A 60 -25.89 11.71 -17.43
C GLU A 60 -25.86 10.88 -18.73
N PHE A 61 -24.68 10.40 -19.11
CA PHE A 61 -24.53 9.52 -20.28
C PHE A 61 -25.28 8.19 -20.11
N LEU A 62 -25.23 7.59 -18.91
CA LEU A 62 -26.00 6.40 -18.59
C LEU A 62 -27.51 6.66 -18.64
N ALA A 63 -27.97 7.77 -18.06
CA ALA A 63 -29.39 8.16 -18.10
C ALA A 63 -29.88 8.35 -19.54
N ALA A 64 -29.09 9.02 -20.39
CA ALA A 64 -29.40 9.17 -21.81
C ALA A 64 -29.43 7.83 -22.55
N GLN A 65 -28.52 6.90 -22.24
CA GLN A 65 -28.55 5.56 -22.82
C GLN A 65 -29.76 4.73 -22.37
N VAL A 66 -30.14 4.80 -21.09
CA VAL A 66 -31.31 4.09 -20.57
C VAL A 66 -32.59 4.67 -21.18
N GLY A 67 -32.74 5.99 -21.24
CA GLY A 67 -33.89 6.64 -21.88
C GLY A 67 -34.01 6.33 -23.38
N ARG A 68 -32.89 6.06 -24.06
CA ARG A 68 -32.91 5.57 -25.45
C ARG A 68 -33.23 4.07 -25.57
N ARG A 69 -32.94 3.26 -24.55
CA ARG A 69 -33.13 1.81 -24.56
C ARG A 69 -34.52 1.39 -24.09
N TYR A 70 -35.11 2.16 -23.18
CA TYR A 70 -36.48 2.03 -22.71
C TYR A 70 -37.13 3.40 -22.85
N PRO A 71 -37.73 3.73 -24.02
CA PRO A 71 -38.57 4.90 -24.10
C PRO A 71 -39.68 4.71 -23.08
N MET A 72 -39.74 5.59 -22.07
CA MET A 72 -40.85 5.61 -21.14
C MET A 72 -42.06 6.05 -21.95
N GLU A 73 -42.88 5.08 -22.37
CA GLU A 73 -44.18 5.36 -22.96
C GLU A 73 -45.00 6.13 -21.92
N ALA A 74 -45.35 7.36 -22.27
CA ALA A 74 -46.14 8.29 -21.46
C ALA A 74 -47.63 7.96 -21.52
#